data_AF-A0A6A5SBW4-F1
#
_entry.id   AF-A0A6A5SBW4-F1
#
_cell.length_a   1.000
_cell.length_b   1.000
_cell.length_c   1.000
_cell.angle_alpha   90.00
_cell.angle_beta   90.00
_cell.angle_gamma   90.00
#
_symmetry.space_group_name_H-M   'P 1'
#
loop_
_entity.id
_entity.type
_entity.pdbx_description
1 polymer ?
#
loop_
_entity_poly.entity_id
_entity_poly.type
_entity_poly.pdbx_seq_one_letter_code
_entity_poly.pdbx_strand_id
1 'polypeptide(L)'
;MVRGSEIGGVKKSYQMVVHGAPPRSPPQASSMRDQASFLTLCSPIITRRHLQQFKLPIGTANRTKPGTRLLSACVSNDMTDAATRTTFFSLPTELRLQIAAYALEQEPYDGFIQKEVPTLRLDPEYKSSSNLSIRLVCRQFADDFTRLAFQNTIFVLSCNGTQAVDGQPDARLKDVRKLAIDCDHRTPTIANWQEFPFNKECLHLDELSITNCGDLKITFMVGVLRRLRNVKRIRFVKHRWIECYRLMGAVLREDHYQRYDAPNAPNLETTWWDWSHNEQENSFIFVAREPKPAMEEQEYMLFIQPKVDEVMESMARLTS
;
A
#
# COMPACT_ATOMS: atom_id res chain seq x y z
N MET A 1 28.59 -68.79 -16.53
CA MET A 1 29.48 -67.65 -16.22
C MET A 1 28.81 -66.39 -16.73
N VAL A 2 28.17 -65.63 -15.84
CA VAL A 2 27.46 -64.38 -16.15
C VAL A 2 28.34 -63.25 -15.64
N ARG A 3 28.77 -62.33 -16.53
CA ARG A 3 29.54 -61.14 -16.16
C ARG A 3 28.56 -60.05 -15.71
N GLY A 4 28.66 -59.65 -14.45
CA GLY A 4 27.98 -58.47 -13.91
C GLY A 4 28.75 -57.20 -14.27
N SER A 5 28.02 -56.17 -14.69
CA SER A 5 28.51 -54.81 -14.86
C SER A 5 28.15 -54.00 -13.61
N GLU A 6 29.17 -53.56 -12.86
CA GLU A 6 29.03 -52.61 -11.77
C GLU A 6 29.09 -51.18 -12.31
N ILE A 7 28.05 -50.39 -12.05
CA ILE A 7 28.01 -48.95 -12.32
C ILE A 7 28.37 -48.24 -11.01
N GLY A 8 29.56 -47.63 -10.97
CA GLY A 8 30.05 -46.84 -9.85
C GLY A 8 29.39 -45.46 -9.80
N GLY A 9 28.52 -45.23 -8.81
CA GLY A 9 27.95 -43.92 -8.50
C GLY A 9 28.82 -43.13 -7.52
N VAL A 10 29.39 -42.02 -7.98
CA VAL A 10 30.13 -41.07 -7.14
C VAL A 10 29.14 -40.20 -6.35
N LYS A 11 28.99 -40.45 -5.05
CA LYS A 11 28.28 -39.56 -4.12
C LYS A 11 29.20 -38.40 -3.73
N LYS A 12 28.87 -37.17 -4.16
CA LYS A 12 29.45 -35.95 -3.59
C LYS A 12 28.66 -35.56 -2.34
N SER A 13 29.28 -35.60 -1.17
CA SER A 13 28.73 -35.02 0.07
C SER A 13 29.14 -33.55 0.16
N TYR A 14 28.19 -32.68 0.46
CA TYR A 14 28.44 -31.28 0.78
C TYR A 14 28.43 -31.13 2.31
N GLN A 15 29.59 -30.82 2.90
CA GLN A 15 29.69 -30.38 4.30
C GLN A 15 29.37 -28.88 4.37
N MET A 16 28.35 -28.50 5.14
CA MET A 16 28.10 -27.11 5.50
C MET A 16 28.97 -26.72 6.70
N VAL A 17 29.79 -25.70 6.51
CA VAL A 17 30.55 -25.04 7.57
C VAL A 17 29.63 -24.06 8.31
N VAL A 18 29.46 -24.26 9.62
CA VAL A 18 28.71 -23.37 10.49
C VAL A 18 29.65 -22.28 11.01
N HIS A 19 29.46 -21.04 10.57
CA HIS A 19 30.14 -19.88 11.15
C HIS A 19 29.30 -19.30 12.30
N GLY A 20 29.95 -19.12 13.46
CA GLY A 20 29.35 -18.53 14.66
C GLY A 20 28.97 -17.06 14.46
N ALA A 21 27.88 -16.65 15.13
CA ALA A 21 27.32 -15.31 15.04
C ALA A 21 28.16 -14.27 15.81
N PRO A 22 28.37 -13.05 15.27
CA PRO A 22 29.00 -11.95 15.99
C PRO A 22 28.03 -11.30 17.02
N PRO A 23 28.55 -10.58 18.03
CA PRO A 23 27.75 -10.02 19.11
C PRO A 23 26.85 -8.87 18.62
N ARG A 24 25.64 -8.82 19.17
CA ARG A 24 24.62 -7.78 18.89
C ARG A 24 25.00 -6.46 19.54
N SER A 25 25.04 -5.39 18.75
CA SER A 25 25.06 -4.01 19.23
C SER A 25 23.66 -3.55 19.67
N PRO A 26 23.56 -2.60 20.63
CA PRO A 26 22.28 -2.14 21.17
C PRO A 26 21.50 -1.25 20.19
N PRO A 27 20.15 -1.23 20.26
CA PRO A 27 19.32 -0.48 19.33
C PRO A 27 19.39 1.03 19.56
N GLN A 28 19.54 1.80 18.47
CA GLN A 28 19.50 3.26 18.48
C GLN A 28 18.05 3.79 18.60
N ALA A 29 17.89 4.93 19.30
CA ALA A 29 16.63 5.50 19.78
C ALA A 29 15.79 6.27 18.73
N SER A 30 15.82 5.90 17.45
CA SER A 30 15.07 6.60 16.38
C SER A 30 13.65 6.07 16.11
N SER A 31 13.20 5.03 16.82
CA SER A 31 11.95 4.28 16.50
C SER A 31 10.64 4.86 17.07
N MET A 32 10.67 5.86 17.96
CA MET A 32 9.44 6.32 18.67
C MET A 32 8.61 7.40 17.95
N ARG A 33 9.11 8.07 16.91
CA ARG A 33 8.35 9.16 16.25
C ARG A 33 7.25 8.67 15.29
N ASP A 34 7.41 7.50 14.68
CA ASP A 34 6.45 7.01 13.67
C ASP A 34 5.14 6.50 14.28
N GLN A 35 5.16 6.03 15.54
CA GLN A 35 3.97 5.55 16.25
C GLN A 35 2.98 6.69 16.58
N ALA A 36 3.48 7.90 16.83
CA ALA A 36 2.65 9.04 17.23
C ALA A 36 1.77 9.57 16.07
N SER A 37 2.23 9.46 14.83
CA SER A 37 1.52 9.98 13.65
C SER A 37 0.28 9.15 13.29
N PHE A 38 0.33 7.83 13.49
CA PHE A 38 -0.83 6.95 13.25
C PHE A 38 -1.88 7.07 14.38
N LEU A 39 -1.44 7.29 15.63
CA LEU A 39 -2.30 7.26 16.81
C LEU A 39 -3.05 8.57 17.12
N THR A 40 -2.49 9.73 16.76
CA THR A 40 -3.00 11.02 17.26
C THR A 40 -4.29 11.51 16.58
N LEU A 41 -4.62 11.00 15.38
CA LEU A 41 -5.69 11.57 14.54
C LEU A 41 -6.91 10.67 14.35
N CYS A 42 -6.85 9.47 14.91
CA CYS A 42 -7.98 8.53 14.93
C CYS A 42 -8.82 8.65 16.22
N SER A 43 -8.44 9.54 17.15
CA SER A 43 -9.23 9.80 18.36
C SER A 43 -10.26 10.90 18.10
N PRO A 44 -11.57 10.66 18.32
CA PRO A 44 -12.59 11.71 18.24
C PRO A 44 -12.45 12.78 19.33
N ILE A 45 -11.59 12.54 20.33
CA ILE A 45 -11.25 13.48 21.39
C ILE A 45 -9.90 14.13 21.05
N ILE A 46 -9.90 15.06 20.09
CA ILE A 46 -8.87 16.09 20.07
C ILE A 46 -9.23 17.05 21.19
N THR A 47 -8.64 16.84 22.37
CA THR A 47 -8.67 17.86 23.42
C THR A 47 -8.06 19.14 22.85
N ARG A 48 -8.74 20.26 23.08
CA ARG A 48 -8.46 21.66 22.64
C ARG A 48 -7.00 22.14 22.68
N ARG A 49 -6.06 21.38 23.25
CA ARG A 49 -4.65 21.74 23.43
C ARG A 49 -3.79 21.60 22.15
N HIS A 50 -4.15 20.78 21.16
CA HIS A 50 -3.34 20.61 19.94
C HIS A 50 -3.62 21.61 18.80
N LEU A 51 -4.74 22.34 18.84
CA LEU A 51 -5.09 23.33 17.81
C LEU A 51 -4.33 24.67 17.95
N GLN A 52 -3.51 24.86 18.99
CA GLN A 52 -2.68 26.07 19.14
C GLN A 52 -1.38 26.06 18.32
N GLN A 53 -1.02 24.94 17.67
CA GLN A 53 0.22 24.84 16.89
C GLN A 53 0.07 25.05 15.37
N PHE A 54 -1.16 25.15 14.85
CA PHE A 54 -1.40 25.52 13.46
C PHE A 54 -1.70 27.02 13.34
N LYS A 55 -0.66 27.86 13.49
CA LYS A 55 -0.70 29.23 12.94
C LYS A 55 -0.43 29.15 11.45
N LEU A 56 -1.48 29.17 10.64
CA LEU A 56 -1.35 29.47 9.22
C LEU A 56 -0.72 30.87 9.09
N PRO A 57 0.29 31.07 8.23
CA PRO A 57 0.84 32.40 7.99
C PRO A 57 -0.21 33.24 7.27
N ILE A 58 -0.88 34.12 8.02
CA ILE A 58 -1.67 35.21 7.46
C ILE A 58 -0.64 36.19 6.88
N GLY A 59 -0.58 36.27 5.55
CA GLY A 59 0.22 37.24 4.83
C GLY A 59 -0.11 38.65 5.33
N THR A 60 0.91 39.36 5.78
CA THR A 60 0.85 40.75 6.20
C THR A 60 0.62 41.64 4.99
N ALA A 61 -0.64 41.99 4.72
CA ALA A 61 -0.99 43.08 3.82
C ALA A 61 -0.88 44.40 4.59
N ASN A 62 0.14 45.19 4.24
CA ASN A 62 0.23 46.60 4.60
C ASN A 62 -0.98 47.36 4.08
N ARG A 63 -1.75 48.03 4.95
CA ARG A 63 -2.60 49.13 4.52
C ARG A 63 -2.80 50.20 5.60
N THR A 64 -2.51 51.41 5.17
CA THR A 64 -2.58 52.72 5.80
C THR A 64 -3.99 53.08 6.30
N LYS A 65 -4.04 53.79 7.44
CA LYS A 65 -5.16 54.60 7.95
C LYS A 65 -4.92 56.09 7.59
N PRO A 66 -5.82 57.05 7.87
CA PRO A 66 -7.30 57.03 7.92
C PRO A 66 -7.92 58.18 7.08
N GLY A 67 -9.22 58.12 6.78
CA GLY A 67 -9.95 59.22 6.14
C GLY A 67 -11.42 59.25 6.51
N THR A 68 -11.82 60.30 7.22
CA THR A 68 -13.16 60.59 7.76
C THR A 68 -14.07 61.19 6.69
N ARG A 69 -15.32 60.71 6.55
CA ARG A 69 -16.57 61.49 6.72
C ARG A 69 -17.80 60.78 6.12
N LEU A 70 -18.85 60.82 6.95
CA LEU A 70 -20.28 60.73 6.69
C LEU A 70 -20.70 61.26 5.31
N LEU A 71 -21.58 60.52 4.63
CA LEU A 71 -22.86 61.06 4.15
C LEU A 71 -23.91 59.94 4.13
N SER A 72 -25.00 60.24 4.85
CA SER A 72 -26.28 59.55 4.85
C SER A 72 -26.93 59.70 3.48
N ALA A 73 -27.36 58.58 2.89
CA ALA A 73 -28.42 58.55 1.89
C ALA A 73 -29.23 57.27 2.12
N CYS A 74 -30.39 57.45 2.75
CA CYS A 74 -31.44 56.46 2.80
C CYS A 74 -32.04 56.37 1.40
N VAL A 75 -31.72 55.31 0.67
CA VAL A 75 -32.50 54.89 -0.51
C VAL A 75 -33.16 53.57 -0.14
N SER A 76 -34.40 53.69 0.29
CA SER A 76 -35.33 52.59 0.42
C SER A 76 -35.72 52.14 -0.98
N ASN A 77 -35.13 51.04 -1.45
CA ASN A 77 -35.70 50.23 -2.52
C ASN A 77 -36.02 48.85 -1.94
N ASP A 78 -37.27 48.72 -1.53
CA ASP A 78 -37.97 47.45 -1.32
C ASP A 78 -38.04 46.68 -2.66
N MET A 79 -37.15 45.70 -2.81
CA MET A 79 -37.37 44.45 -3.53
C MET A 79 -36.41 43.44 -2.91
N THR A 80 -36.74 43.02 -1.70
CA THR A 80 -36.04 42.03 -0.88
C THR A 80 -36.29 40.63 -1.45
N ASP A 81 -35.78 40.38 -2.65
CA ASP A 81 -35.48 39.02 -3.07
C ASP A 81 -34.25 38.60 -2.26
N ALA A 82 -34.50 38.01 -1.09
CA ALA A 82 -33.48 37.59 -0.16
C ALA A 82 -32.66 36.48 -0.81
N ALA A 83 -31.66 36.89 -1.62
CA ALA A 83 -30.72 36.03 -2.30
C ALA A 83 -30.19 35.03 -1.29
N THR A 84 -30.76 33.83 -1.34
CA THR A 84 -30.57 32.81 -0.32
C THR A 84 -29.09 32.48 -0.41
N ARG A 85 -28.31 32.89 0.59
CA ARG A 85 -26.85 32.69 0.57
C ARG A 85 -26.61 31.19 0.48
N THR A 86 -26.27 30.73 -0.71
CA THR A 86 -25.89 29.35 -0.95
C THR A 86 -24.59 29.11 -0.21
N THR A 87 -24.63 28.23 0.77
CA THR A 87 -23.43 27.79 1.49
C THR A 87 -23.01 26.42 0.99
N PHE A 88 -21.80 25.98 1.30
CA PHE A 88 -21.40 24.60 0.98
C PHE A 88 -22.38 23.56 1.56
N PHE A 89 -22.96 23.84 2.74
CA PHE A 89 -23.90 22.93 3.40
C PHE A 89 -25.32 22.98 2.83
N SER A 90 -25.65 23.94 1.96
CA SER A 90 -26.91 23.88 1.20
C SER A 90 -26.83 22.92 0.01
N LEU A 91 -25.64 22.37 -0.30
CA LEU A 91 -25.50 21.34 -1.32
C LEU A 91 -25.99 19.97 -0.79
N PRO A 92 -26.64 19.16 -1.63
CA PRO A 92 -26.91 17.75 -1.34
C PRO A 92 -25.63 17.01 -0.93
N THR A 93 -25.77 16.05 -0.01
CA THR A 93 -24.65 15.27 0.53
C THR A 93 -23.83 14.60 -0.57
N GLU A 94 -24.47 14.14 -1.64
CA GLU A 94 -23.85 13.50 -2.80
C GLU A 94 -22.84 14.44 -3.48
N LEU A 95 -23.21 15.70 -3.72
CA LEU A 95 -22.31 16.69 -4.31
C LEU A 95 -21.16 17.04 -3.36
N ARG A 96 -21.45 17.13 -2.06
CA ARG A 96 -20.41 17.40 -1.05
C ARG A 96 -19.39 16.27 -0.99
N LEU A 97 -19.83 15.02 -1.10
CA LEU A 97 -18.95 13.84 -1.17
C LEU A 97 -18.14 13.79 -2.47
N GLN A 98 -18.72 14.16 -3.62
CA GLN A 98 -17.99 14.23 -4.89
C GLN A 98 -16.89 15.30 -4.84
N ILE A 99 -17.20 16.49 -4.31
CA ILE A 99 -16.21 17.56 -4.10
C ILE A 99 -15.10 17.09 -3.15
N ALA A 100 -15.48 16.43 -2.06
CA ALA A 100 -14.51 15.89 -1.12
C ALA A 100 -13.62 14.80 -1.76
N ALA A 101 -14.19 13.93 -2.59
CA ALA A 101 -13.43 12.89 -3.28
C ALA A 101 -12.35 13.49 -4.19
N TYR A 102 -12.69 14.55 -4.93
CA TYR A 102 -11.72 15.30 -5.74
C TYR A 102 -10.63 15.95 -4.88
N ALA A 103 -11.01 16.56 -3.74
CA ALA A 103 -10.05 17.19 -2.83
C ALA A 103 -9.14 16.19 -2.09
N LEU A 104 -9.53 14.91 -2.04
CA LEU A 104 -8.81 13.81 -1.39
C LEU A 104 -8.03 12.94 -2.37
N GLU A 105 -8.08 13.27 -3.67
CA GLU A 105 -7.33 12.56 -4.69
C GLU A 105 -5.82 12.68 -4.42
N GLN A 106 -5.13 11.56 -4.59
CA GLN A 106 -3.70 11.44 -4.32
C GLN A 106 -3.01 10.83 -5.52
N GLU A 107 -1.82 11.34 -5.83
CA GLU A 107 -0.98 10.79 -6.89
C GLU A 107 -0.49 9.38 -6.48
N PRO A 108 -0.20 8.49 -7.45
CA PRO A 108 0.23 7.12 -7.15
C PRO A 108 1.47 6.98 -6.25
N TYR A 109 2.30 8.03 -6.15
CA TYR A 109 3.52 8.06 -5.33
C TYR A 109 3.45 9.00 -4.14
N ASP A 110 2.26 9.48 -3.78
CA ASP A 110 2.10 10.29 -2.60
C ASP A 110 2.69 9.57 -1.38
N GLY A 111 3.63 10.25 -0.73
CA GLY A 111 4.39 9.70 0.39
C GLY A 111 5.74 9.09 0.05
N PHE A 112 6.18 9.17 -1.20
CA PHE A 112 7.52 8.77 -1.61
C PHE A 112 8.25 9.89 -2.34
N ILE A 113 9.54 10.07 -2.00
CA ILE A 113 10.45 10.93 -2.76
C ILE A 113 11.33 10.07 -3.66
N GLN A 114 11.47 10.50 -4.91
CA GLN A 114 12.50 10.01 -5.81
C GLN A 114 13.82 10.74 -5.51
N LYS A 115 14.77 10.07 -4.84
CA LYS A 115 16.12 10.61 -4.63
C LYS A 115 17.07 10.29 -5.77
N GLU A 116 17.21 9.01 -6.10
CA GLU A 116 18.14 8.51 -7.11
C GLU A 116 17.51 7.32 -7.81
N VAL A 117 17.55 7.25 -9.14
CA VAL A 117 17.08 6.08 -9.89
C VAL A 117 17.95 4.87 -9.52
N PRO A 118 17.39 3.73 -9.08
CA PRO A 118 15.99 3.32 -9.07
C PRO A 118 15.26 3.39 -7.70
N THR A 119 15.85 3.99 -6.67
CA THR A 119 15.31 3.94 -5.30
C THR A 119 14.21 4.98 -5.02
N LEU A 120 13.05 4.51 -4.59
CA LEU A 120 12.07 5.33 -3.87
C LEU A 120 12.37 5.26 -2.39
N ARG A 121 12.23 6.40 -1.71
CA ARG A 121 12.29 6.44 -0.25
C ARG A 121 11.02 7.07 0.27
N LEU A 122 10.63 6.67 1.47
CA LEU A 122 9.59 7.37 2.23
C LEU A 122 9.90 8.86 2.26
N ASP A 123 8.91 9.68 1.91
CA ASP A 123 8.98 11.12 2.09
C ASP A 123 8.88 11.42 3.60
N PRO A 124 9.93 11.95 4.25
CA PRO A 124 9.89 12.27 5.67
C PRO A 124 8.90 13.40 6.01
N GLU A 125 8.54 14.24 5.03
CA GLU A 125 7.59 15.33 5.21
C GLU A 125 6.15 14.89 4.93
N TYR A 126 5.96 13.75 4.26
CA TYR A 126 4.63 13.22 4.02
C TYR A 126 3.99 12.75 5.30
N LYS A 127 2.74 13.15 5.47
CA LYS A 127 1.90 12.69 6.57
C LYS A 127 0.51 12.42 6.03
N SER A 128 0.02 11.20 6.18
CA SER A 128 -1.37 10.83 5.87
C SER A 128 -2.36 11.76 6.61
N SER A 129 -1.95 12.31 7.75
CA SER A 129 -2.70 13.32 8.49
C SER A 129 -3.06 14.57 7.71
N SER A 130 -2.20 14.99 6.79
CA SER A 130 -2.42 16.18 5.96
C SER A 130 -3.65 15.98 5.08
N ASN A 131 -3.83 14.78 4.51
CA ASN A 131 -5.02 14.47 3.71
C ASN A 131 -6.29 14.33 4.57
N LEU A 132 -6.13 13.85 5.80
CA LEU A 132 -7.25 13.76 6.77
C LEU A 132 -7.67 15.12 7.35
N SER A 133 -6.94 16.20 7.08
CA SER A 133 -7.19 17.53 7.66
C SER A 133 -8.53 18.13 7.25
N ILE A 134 -9.11 17.73 6.11
CA ILE A 134 -10.44 18.18 5.67
C ILE A 134 -11.53 17.86 6.71
N ARG A 135 -11.35 16.80 7.50
CA ARG A 135 -12.27 16.41 8.57
C ARG A 135 -12.26 17.39 9.75
N LEU A 136 -11.21 18.20 9.87
CA LEU A 136 -11.01 19.12 10.99
C LEU A 136 -11.66 20.50 10.76
N VAL A 137 -12.28 20.73 9.59
CA VAL A 137 -12.91 22.01 9.24
C VAL A 137 -14.10 22.30 10.16
N CYS A 138 -15.05 21.37 10.29
CA CYS A 138 -16.12 21.44 11.28
C CYS A 138 -16.72 20.05 11.56
N ARG A 139 -17.67 19.95 12.49
CA ARG A 139 -18.34 18.68 12.86
C ARG A 139 -18.98 17.97 11.66
N GLN A 140 -19.73 18.70 10.85
CA GLN A 140 -20.36 18.14 9.64
C GLN A 140 -19.33 17.52 8.66
N PHE A 141 -18.17 18.16 8.45
CA PHE A 141 -17.08 17.58 7.64
C PHE A 141 -16.51 16.32 8.28
N ALA A 142 -16.35 16.30 9.60
CA ALA A 142 -15.90 15.10 10.31
C ALA A 142 -16.88 13.95 10.11
N ASP A 143 -18.18 14.19 10.29
CA ASP A 143 -19.21 13.15 10.19
C ASP A 143 -19.36 12.65 8.75
N ASP A 144 -19.45 13.55 7.78
CA ASP A 144 -19.71 13.18 6.39
C ASP A 144 -18.50 12.56 5.71
N PHE A 145 -17.29 13.06 5.97
CA PHE A 145 -16.11 12.72 5.16
C PHE A 145 -15.16 11.76 5.83
N THR A 146 -15.41 11.33 7.08
CA THR A 146 -14.49 10.42 7.77
C THR A 146 -14.19 9.17 6.92
N ARG A 147 -15.23 8.43 6.53
CA ARG A 147 -15.03 7.20 5.74
C ARG A 147 -14.33 7.48 4.41
N LEU A 148 -14.81 8.48 3.66
CA LEU A 148 -14.24 8.84 2.35
C LEU A 148 -12.76 9.24 2.44
N ALA A 149 -12.39 10.01 3.46
CA ALA A 149 -11.02 10.46 3.70
C ALA A 149 -10.09 9.29 4.03
N PHE A 150 -10.48 8.38 4.91
CA PHE A 150 -9.69 7.16 5.18
C PHE A 150 -9.55 6.26 3.95
N GLN A 151 -10.60 6.10 3.16
CA GLN A 151 -10.56 5.24 1.97
C GLN A 151 -9.68 5.81 0.85
N ASN A 152 -9.63 7.13 0.69
CA ASN A 152 -8.81 7.76 -0.34
C ASN A 152 -7.38 8.05 0.08
N THR A 153 -7.11 8.07 1.39
CA THR A 153 -5.78 8.36 1.92
C THR A 153 -4.86 7.16 1.80
N ILE A 154 -3.68 7.36 1.21
CA ILE A 154 -2.56 6.41 1.23
C ILE A 154 -1.91 6.48 2.62
N PHE A 155 -2.00 5.39 3.36
CA PHE A 155 -1.28 5.25 4.62
C PHE A 155 0.09 4.69 4.31
N VAL A 156 1.15 5.39 4.71
CA VAL A 156 2.50 4.90 4.49
C VAL A 156 3.09 4.38 5.79
N LEU A 157 3.59 3.15 5.76
CA LEU A 157 4.19 2.47 6.89
C LEU A 157 5.65 2.17 6.58
N SER A 158 6.53 2.47 7.53
CA SER A 158 7.86 1.89 7.55
C SER A 158 7.78 0.39 7.87
N CYS A 159 8.80 -0.39 7.51
CA CYS A 159 8.88 -1.83 7.76
C CYS A 159 8.63 -2.24 9.23
N ASN A 160 8.92 -1.34 10.18
CA ASN A 160 8.71 -1.53 11.62
C ASN A 160 7.34 -1.02 12.11
N GLY A 161 6.56 -0.40 11.22
CA GLY A 161 5.23 0.15 11.50
C GLY A 161 4.15 -0.91 11.74
N THR A 162 4.49 -2.20 11.72
CA THR A 162 3.51 -3.28 11.94
C THR A 162 2.94 -3.23 13.35
N GLN A 163 3.77 -2.87 14.34
CA GLN A 163 3.31 -2.61 15.71
C GLN A 163 2.26 -1.49 15.75
N ALA A 164 2.37 -0.50 14.85
CA ALA A 164 1.41 0.60 14.79
C ALA A 164 0.05 0.13 14.28
N VAL A 165 -0.01 -0.92 13.45
CA VAL A 165 -1.25 -1.55 12.96
C VAL A 165 -1.81 -2.53 14.01
N ASP A 166 -0.95 -3.35 14.62
CA ASP A 166 -1.36 -4.37 15.59
C ASP A 166 -2.11 -3.77 16.78
N GLY A 167 -1.66 -2.60 17.26
CA GLY A 167 -2.26 -1.87 18.37
C GLY A 167 -3.57 -1.13 18.03
N GLN A 168 -4.05 -1.16 16.78
CA GLN A 168 -5.27 -0.45 16.39
C GLN A 168 -6.50 -1.33 16.52
N PRO A 169 -7.63 -0.76 16.98
CA PRO A 169 -8.90 -1.46 16.93
C PRO A 169 -9.37 -1.60 15.48
N ASP A 170 -9.93 -2.76 15.17
CA ASP A 170 -10.41 -3.13 13.83
C ASP A 170 -11.41 -2.11 13.26
N ALA A 171 -12.23 -1.49 14.11
CA ALA A 171 -13.18 -0.46 13.72
C ALA A 171 -12.54 0.77 13.04
N ARG A 172 -11.25 1.03 13.30
CA ARG A 172 -10.48 2.11 12.63
C ARG A 172 -9.81 1.63 11.35
N LEU A 173 -9.37 0.37 11.34
CA LEU A 173 -8.66 -0.22 10.21
C LEU A 173 -9.62 -0.56 9.06
N LYS A 174 -10.88 -0.88 9.35
CA LYS A 174 -11.86 -1.31 8.34
C LYS A 174 -12.09 -0.34 7.19
N ASP A 175 -11.80 0.95 7.37
CA ASP A 175 -11.98 1.99 6.36
C ASP A 175 -10.68 2.33 5.61
N VAL A 176 -9.55 1.76 6.00
CA VAL A 176 -8.29 1.88 5.27
C VAL A 176 -8.37 1.02 4.00
N ARG A 177 -8.14 1.66 2.84
CA ARG A 177 -8.18 0.99 1.53
C ARG A 177 -6.86 1.04 0.77
N LYS A 178 -6.03 2.05 1.03
CA LYS A 178 -4.74 2.23 0.36
C LYS A 178 -3.62 2.23 1.38
N LEU A 179 -2.67 1.31 1.21
CA LEU A 179 -1.53 1.18 2.10
C LEU A 179 -0.26 1.08 1.27
N ALA A 180 0.79 1.77 1.70
CA ALA A 180 2.12 1.62 1.12
C ALA A 180 3.11 1.23 2.22
N ILE A 181 3.92 0.20 1.96
CA ILE A 181 4.90 -0.34 2.89
C ILE A 181 6.27 -0.17 2.29
N ASP A 182 7.13 0.54 3.01
CA ASP A 182 8.55 0.58 2.71
C ASP A 182 9.24 -0.64 3.32
N CYS A 183 9.59 -1.62 2.49
CA CYS A 183 10.24 -2.84 2.95
C CYS A 183 11.74 -2.61 3.15
N ASP A 184 12.20 -2.81 4.38
CA ASP A 184 13.61 -2.96 4.68
C ASP A 184 13.95 -4.46 4.71
N HIS A 185 15.13 -4.82 4.19
CA HIS A 185 15.65 -6.19 4.13
C HIS A 185 15.80 -6.85 5.51
N ARG A 186 15.81 -6.04 6.57
CA ARG A 186 16.10 -6.48 7.94
C ARG A 186 14.91 -7.12 8.65
N THR A 187 13.69 -6.77 8.28
CA THR A 187 12.47 -7.23 8.95
C THR A 187 11.38 -7.49 7.90
N PRO A 188 11.35 -8.68 7.26
CA PRO A 188 10.33 -8.99 6.28
C PRO A 188 9.01 -9.27 7.00
N THR A 189 8.36 -8.25 7.55
CA THR A 189 7.14 -8.44 8.34
C THR A 189 6.00 -8.99 7.50
N ILE A 190 6.04 -8.74 6.18
CA ILE A 190 5.15 -9.34 5.19
C ILE A 190 5.24 -10.88 5.19
N ALA A 191 6.41 -11.45 5.45
CA ALA A 191 6.58 -12.91 5.48
C ALA A 191 5.77 -13.58 6.61
N ASN A 192 5.46 -12.84 7.68
CA ASN A 192 4.67 -13.32 8.81
C ASN A 192 3.15 -13.18 8.61
N TRP A 193 2.72 -12.59 7.49
CA TRP A 193 1.30 -12.55 7.16
C TRP A 193 0.84 -13.96 6.80
N GLN A 194 -0.21 -14.40 7.45
CA GLN A 194 -0.94 -15.61 7.15
C GLN A 194 -1.89 -15.30 6.00
N GLU A 195 -3.17 -15.11 6.27
CA GLU A 195 -4.20 -14.95 5.24
C GLU A 195 -4.48 -13.48 4.89
N PHE A 196 -4.30 -12.56 5.84
CA PHE A 196 -4.66 -11.15 5.69
C PHE A 196 -3.46 -10.24 5.92
N PRO A 197 -3.43 -9.01 5.35
CA PRO A 197 -2.42 -8.01 5.68
C PRO A 197 -2.35 -7.81 7.19
N PHE A 198 -1.15 -7.91 7.77
CA PHE A 198 -0.91 -7.81 9.22
C PHE A 198 -1.72 -8.79 10.06
N ASN A 199 -2.23 -9.88 9.48
CA ASN A 199 -3.13 -10.82 10.14
C ASN A 199 -4.42 -10.15 10.68
N LYS A 200 -4.89 -9.09 10.01
CA LYS A 200 -6.12 -8.36 10.35
C LYS A 200 -7.18 -8.57 9.27
N GLU A 201 -8.16 -9.44 9.52
CA GLU A 201 -9.24 -9.73 8.58
C GLU A 201 -10.02 -8.48 8.17
N CYS A 202 -10.19 -7.51 9.08
CA CYS A 202 -10.88 -6.25 8.81
C CYS A 202 -10.20 -5.35 7.76
N LEU A 203 -8.93 -5.58 7.42
CA LEU A 203 -8.22 -4.82 6.40
C LEU A 203 -8.57 -5.33 5.00
N HIS A 204 -9.52 -4.64 4.36
CA HIS A 204 -9.82 -4.80 2.93
C HIS A 204 -9.13 -3.69 2.15
N LEU A 205 -8.00 -4.00 1.52
CA LEU A 205 -7.23 -3.05 0.74
C LEU A 205 -7.67 -3.07 -0.73
N ASP A 206 -7.96 -1.88 -1.26
CA ASP A 206 -8.04 -1.67 -2.71
C ASP A 206 -6.65 -1.71 -3.34
N GLU A 207 -5.63 -1.18 -2.64
CA GLU A 207 -4.25 -1.18 -3.10
C GLU A 207 -3.25 -1.35 -1.95
N LEU A 208 -2.31 -2.28 -2.14
CA LEU A 208 -1.12 -2.47 -1.32
C LEU A 208 0.13 -2.19 -2.16
N SER A 209 0.80 -1.08 -1.88
CA SER A 209 2.06 -0.71 -2.53
C SER A 209 3.25 -1.19 -1.70
N ILE A 210 4.20 -1.84 -2.33
CA ILE A 210 5.42 -2.38 -1.71
C ILE A 210 6.61 -1.73 -2.39
N THR A 211 7.41 -0.98 -1.63
CA THR A 211 8.66 -0.38 -2.10
C THR A 211 9.86 -1.11 -1.53
N ASN A 212 11.02 -1.03 -2.20
CA ASN A 212 12.30 -1.58 -1.73
C ASN A 212 12.30 -3.10 -1.45
N CYS A 213 11.55 -3.86 -2.23
CA CYS A 213 11.39 -5.32 -2.11
C CYS A 213 12.60 -6.15 -2.64
N GLY A 214 13.70 -5.52 -3.07
CA GLY A 214 14.83 -6.18 -3.74
C GLY A 214 15.45 -7.38 -3.00
N ASP A 215 15.36 -7.39 -1.67
CA ASP A 215 15.92 -8.45 -0.83
C ASP A 215 14.87 -9.44 -0.29
N LEU A 216 13.59 -9.28 -0.63
CA LEU A 216 12.58 -10.25 -0.22
C LEU A 216 12.81 -11.57 -0.94
N LYS A 217 12.99 -12.64 -0.15
CA LYS A 217 13.15 -13.97 -0.73
C LYS A 217 11.91 -14.32 -1.54
N ILE A 218 12.11 -14.62 -2.81
CA ILE A 218 11.04 -14.99 -3.75
C ILE A 218 10.13 -16.08 -3.16
N THR A 219 10.70 -17.09 -2.49
CA THR A 219 9.93 -18.17 -1.86
C THR A 219 8.94 -17.68 -0.80
N PHE A 220 9.30 -16.64 -0.02
CA PHE A 220 8.38 -16.05 0.95
C PHE A 220 7.24 -15.30 0.25
N MET A 221 7.55 -14.52 -0.78
CA MET A 221 6.54 -13.77 -1.54
C MET A 221 5.58 -14.68 -2.29
N VAL A 222 6.06 -15.77 -2.89
CA VAL A 222 5.21 -16.81 -3.49
C VAL A 222 4.24 -17.35 -2.44
N GLY A 223 4.75 -17.71 -1.26
CA GLY A 223 3.93 -18.18 -0.16
C GLY A 223 2.86 -17.18 0.24
N VAL A 224 3.21 -15.90 0.39
CA VAL A 224 2.28 -14.81 0.74
C VAL A 224 1.21 -14.66 -0.33
N LEU A 225 1.60 -14.54 -1.61
CA LEU A 225 0.65 -14.34 -2.71
C LEU A 225 -0.39 -15.45 -2.82
N ARG A 226 -0.04 -16.71 -2.56
CA ARG A 226 -0.98 -17.84 -2.62
C ARG A 226 -2.11 -17.78 -1.58
N ARG A 227 -1.83 -17.19 -0.41
CA ARG A 227 -2.73 -17.18 0.75
C ARG A 227 -3.36 -15.81 1.06
N LEU A 228 -2.80 -14.74 0.49
CA LEU A 228 -3.22 -13.39 0.80
C LEU A 228 -4.63 -13.13 0.24
N ARG A 229 -5.52 -12.67 1.12
CA ARG A 229 -6.89 -12.27 0.84
C ARG A 229 -7.10 -10.80 1.21
N ASN A 230 -8.28 -10.29 0.87
CA ASN A 230 -8.70 -8.92 1.19
C ASN A 230 -7.77 -7.84 0.61
N VAL A 231 -7.06 -8.13 -0.48
CA VAL A 231 -6.25 -7.17 -1.24
C VAL A 231 -6.63 -7.28 -2.70
N LYS A 232 -7.15 -6.20 -3.29
CA LYS A 232 -7.55 -6.20 -4.72
C LYS A 232 -6.36 -6.02 -5.65
N ARG A 233 -5.35 -5.24 -5.22
CA ARG A 233 -4.17 -4.93 -6.02
C ARG A 233 -2.92 -4.89 -5.16
N ILE A 234 -1.83 -5.48 -5.64
CA ILE A 234 -0.49 -5.30 -5.09
C ILE A 234 0.36 -4.58 -6.13
N ARG A 235 1.05 -3.52 -5.72
CA ARG A 235 1.90 -2.72 -6.60
C ARG A 235 3.33 -2.77 -6.09
N PHE A 236 4.25 -3.34 -6.87
CA PHE A 236 5.68 -3.23 -6.61
C PHE A 236 6.22 -2.02 -7.34
N VAL A 237 6.75 -1.05 -6.61
CA VAL A 237 7.17 0.23 -7.19
C VAL A 237 8.69 0.29 -7.34
N LYS A 238 9.16 0.65 -8.54
CA LYS A 238 10.58 0.80 -8.95
C LYS A 238 11.48 -0.37 -8.55
N HIS A 239 10.99 -1.59 -8.75
CA HIS A 239 11.77 -2.81 -8.55
C HIS A 239 12.68 -3.07 -9.76
N ARG A 240 13.78 -3.81 -9.55
CA ARG A 240 14.46 -4.45 -10.69
C ARG A 240 13.48 -5.40 -11.37
N TRP A 241 13.01 -5.04 -12.56
CA TRP A 241 12.02 -5.78 -13.33
C TRP A 241 12.28 -7.28 -13.42
N ILE A 242 13.55 -7.65 -13.56
CA ILE A 242 13.99 -9.05 -13.61
C ILE A 242 13.60 -9.83 -12.34
N GLU A 243 13.58 -9.20 -11.17
CA GLU A 243 13.19 -9.84 -9.91
C GLU A 243 11.66 -10.05 -9.85
N CYS A 244 10.86 -9.13 -10.42
CA CYS A 244 9.42 -9.32 -10.57
C CYS A 244 9.11 -10.48 -11.53
N TYR A 245 9.76 -10.56 -12.68
CA TYR A 245 9.57 -11.69 -13.60
C TYR A 245 10.06 -13.02 -13.02
N ARG A 246 11.15 -13.02 -12.23
CA ARG A 246 11.57 -14.20 -11.46
C ARG A 246 10.53 -14.62 -10.42
N LEU A 247 9.90 -13.67 -9.75
CA LEU A 247 8.78 -13.95 -8.85
C LEU A 247 7.62 -14.58 -9.62
N MET A 248 7.32 -14.15 -10.85
CA MET A 248 6.26 -14.73 -11.70
C MET A 248 6.57 -16.16 -12.11
N GLY A 249 7.78 -16.42 -12.59
CA GLY A 249 8.22 -17.78 -12.85
C GLY A 249 8.11 -18.68 -11.61
N ALA A 250 8.42 -18.15 -10.43
CA ALA A 250 8.31 -18.89 -9.18
C ALA A 250 6.86 -19.13 -8.74
N VAL A 251 5.96 -18.14 -8.89
CA VAL A 251 4.52 -18.29 -8.62
C VAL A 251 3.91 -19.36 -9.54
N LEU A 252 4.21 -19.32 -10.83
CA LEU A 252 3.72 -20.30 -11.81
C LEU A 252 4.21 -21.71 -11.51
N ARG A 253 5.51 -21.85 -11.19
CA ARG A 253 6.10 -23.14 -10.82
C ARG A 253 5.50 -23.72 -9.55
N GLU A 254 5.37 -22.90 -8.51
CA GLU A 254 4.78 -23.35 -7.24
C GLU A 254 3.31 -23.71 -7.42
N ASP A 255 2.57 -22.97 -8.25
CA ASP A 255 1.18 -23.28 -8.54
C ASP A 255 1.01 -24.65 -9.21
N HIS A 256 1.82 -24.95 -10.23
CA HIS A 256 1.84 -26.27 -10.86
C HIS A 256 2.17 -27.38 -9.84
N TYR A 257 3.25 -27.22 -9.07
CA TYR A 257 3.66 -28.18 -8.05
C TYR A 257 2.53 -28.45 -7.03
N GLN A 258 1.88 -27.40 -6.53
CA GLN A 258 0.81 -27.53 -5.54
C GLN A 258 -0.46 -28.17 -6.10
N ARG A 259 -0.70 -28.06 -7.42
CA ARG A 259 -1.86 -28.63 -8.10
C ARG A 259 -1.69 -30.10 -8.46
N TYR A 260 -0.48 -30.56 -8.78
CA TYR A 260 -0.27 -31.90 -9.36
C TYR A 260 0.78 -32.74 -8.65
N ASP A 261 1.86 -32.14 -8.14
CA ASP A 261 3.03 -32.87 -7.63
C ASP A 261 3.08 -32.99 -6.10
N ALA A 262 2.38 -32.11 -5.38
CA ALA A 262 2.38 -32.12 -3.93
C ALA A 262 1.73 -33.42 -3.39
N PRO A 263 2.24 -34.01 -2.29
CA PRO A 263 1.71 -35.27 -1.75
C PRO A 263 0.21 -35.30 -1.43
N ASN A 264 -0.41 -34.12 -1.23
CA ASN A 264 -1.84 -33.95 -0.94
C ASN A 264 -2.54 -33.08 -2.00
N ALA A 265 -2.04 -33.07 -3.23
CA ALA A 265 -2.64 -32.31 -4.32
C ALA A 265 -4.10 -32.74 -4.61
N PRO A 266 -4.98 -31.81 -5.06
CA PRO A 266 -4.69 -30.41 -5.40
C PRO A 266 -4.79 -29.45 -4.20
N ASN A 267 -3.74 -28.65 -4.00
CA ASN A 267 -3.74 -27.52 -3.06
C ASN A 267 -3.92 -26.21 -3.84
N LEU A 268 -5.17 -25.80 -4.05
CA LEU A 268 -5.49 -24.59 -4.81
C LEU A 268 -5.13 -23.31 -4.04
N GLU A 269 -4.68 -22.28 -4.74
CA GLU A 269 -4.47 -20.95 -4.17
C GLU A 269 -5.79 -20.30 -3.74
N THR A 270 -5.72 -19.38 -2.78
CA THR A 270 -6.89 -18.62 -2.32
C THR A 270 -7.22 -17.41 -3.17
N THR A 271 -6.22 -16.90 -3.90
CA THR A 271 -6.32 -15.75 -4.78
C THR A 271 -5.41 -16.01 -5.97
N TRP A 272 -5.95 -15.96 -7.19
CA TRP A 272 -5.13 -15.91 -8.39
C TRP A 272 -4.71 -14.46 -8.65
N TRP A 273 -3.52 -14.25 -9.20
CA TRP A 273 -3.05 -12.92 -9.53
C TRP A 273 -2.75 -12.81 -11.01
N ASP A 274 -3.45 -11.92 -11.69
CA ASP A 274 -2.97 -11.40 -12.96
C ASP A 274 -1.90 -10.34 -12.69
N TRP A 275 -0.97 -10.19 -13.63
CA TRP A 275 0.06 -9.18 -13.53
C TRP A 275 0.15 -8.34 -14.80
N SER A 276 0.68 -7.13 -14.62
CA SER A 276 0.99 -6.24 -15.72
C SER A 276 2.12 -5.31 -15.31
N HIS A 277 2.95 -4.96 -16.28
CA HIS A 277 3.96 -3.93 -16.14
C HIS A 277 3.37 -2.57 -16.58
N ASN A 278 3.48 -1.55 -15.71
CA ASN A 278 3.22 -0.17 -16.09
C ASN A 278 4.54 0.61 -16.21
N GLU A 279 4.95 0.89 -17.45
CA GLU A 279 6.19 1.62 -17.77
C GLU A 279 6.16 3.07 -17.28
N GLN A 280 5.04 3.77 -17.48
CA GLN A 280 4.90 5.18 -17.08
C GLN A 280 5.07 5.33 -15.57
N GLU A 281 4.52 4.36 -14.85
CA GLU A 281 4.58 4.32 -13.40
C GLU A 281 5.83 3.60 -12.85
N ASN A 282 6.68 3.03 -13.72
CA ASN A 282 7.80 2.18 -13.31
C ASN A 282 7.37 1.19 -12.19
N SER A 283 6.22 0.55 -12.38
CA SER A 283 5.62 -0.33 -11.39
C SER A 283 5.16 -1.65 -11.99
N PHE A 284 5.18 -2.68 -11.17
CA PHE A 284 4.68 -4.01 -11.50
C PHE A 284 3.45 -4.28 -10.66
N ILE A 285 2.32 -4.51 -11.31
CA ILE A 285 1.01 -4.54 -10.68
C ILE A 285 0.48 -5.96 -10.73
N PHE A 286 -0.01 -6.44 -9.59
CA PHE A 286 -0.78 -7.65 -9.43
C PHE A 286 -2.23 -7.29 -9.16
N VAL A 287 -3.15 -7.92 -9.86
CA VAL A 287 -4.60 -7.73 -9.69
C VAL A 287 -5.19 -9.06 -9.25
N ALA A 288 -5.87 -9.04 -8.11
CA ALA A 288 -6.53 -10.21 -7.56
C ALA A 288 -7.67 -10.67 -8.48
N ARG A 289 -7.75 -11.98 -8.65
CA ARG A 289 -8.78 -12.71 -9.39
C ARG A 289 -9.24 -13.89 -8.54
N GLU A 290 -10.42 -14.41 -8.90
CA GLU A 290 -10.89 -15.67 -8.36
C GLU A 290 -9.86 -16.79 -8.62
N PRO A 291 -9.66 -17.72 -7.67
CA PRO A 291 -8.81 -18.89 -7.87
C PRO A 291 -9.16 -19.64 -9.15
N LYS A 292 -8.15 -20.17 -9.84
CA LYS A 292 -8.44 -21.03 -11.00
C LYS A 292 -9.11 -22.31 -10.52
N PRO A 293 -10.10 -22.83 -11.26
CA PRO A 293 -10.72 -24.11 -10.92
C PRO A 293 -9.69 -25.24 -10.94
N ALA A 294 -10.04 -26.37 -10.33
CA ALA A 294 -9.34 -27.63 -10.58
C ALA A 294 -9.60 -28.04 -12.03
N MET A 295 -8.53 -28.43 -12.74
CA MET A 295 -8.57 -28.86 -14.13
C MET A 295 -7.50 -29.92 -14.34
N GLU A 296 -7.56 -30.65 -15.45
CA GLU A 296 -6.54 -31.63 -15.81
C GLU A 296 -5.21 -30.93 -16.15
N GLU A 297 -4.09 -31.57 -15.86
CA GLU A 297 -2.76 -30.99 -16.02
C GLU A 297 -2.52 -30.49 -17.45
N GLN A 298 -2.93 -31.27 -18.45
CA GLN A 298 -2.75 -30.90 -19.85
C GLN A 298 -3.53 -29.62 -20.23
N GLU A 299 -4.74 -29.45 -19.70
CA GLU A 299 -5.54 -28.25 -19.91
C GLU A 299 -4.91 -27.05 -19.19
N TYR A 300 -4.43 -27.26 -17.96
CA TYR A 300 -3.70 -26.25 -17.20
C TYR A 300 -2.44 -25.76 -17.91
N MET A 301 -1.65 -26.67 -18.48
CA MET A 301 -0.42 -26.31 -19.18
C MET A 301 -0.72 -25.45 -20.41
N LEU A 302 -1.77 -25.77 -21.17
CA LEU A 302 -2.23 -24.94 -22.29
C LEU A 302 -2.73 -23.56 -21.81
N PHE A 303 -3.44 -23.53 -20.68
CA PHE A 303 -3.95 -22.29 -20.08
C PHE A 303 -2.83 -21.36 -19.59
N ILE A 304 -1.76 -21.91 -19.00
CA ILE A 304 -0.65 -21.13 -18.42
C ILE A 304 0.47 -20.84 -19.43
N GLN A 305 0.55 -21.57 -20.53
CA GLN A 305 1.59 -21.39 -21.56
C GLN A 305 1.79 -19.93 -22.00
N PRO A 306 0.75 -19.13 -22.35
CA PRO A 306 0.97 -17.74 -22.77
C PRO A 306 1.66 -16.87 -21.71
N LYS A 307 1.37 -17.11 -20.43
CA LYS A 307 1.99 -16.40 -19.30
C LYS A 307 3.44 -16.83 -19.08
N VAL A 308 3.75 -18.10 -19.31
CA VAL A 308 5.14 -18.60 -19.25
C VAL A 308 5.97 -17.98 -20.37
N ASP A 309 5.44 -17.96 -21.59
CA ASP A 309 6.11 -17.39 -22.76
C ASP A 309 6.41 -15.89 -22.54
N GLU A 310 5.44 -15.12 -22.03
CA GLU A 310 5.61 -13.71 -21.67
C GLU A 310 6.75 -13.49 -20.65
N VAL A 311 6.79 -14.31 -19.60
CA VAL A 311 7.83 -14.23 -18.55
C VAL A 311 9.20 -14.57 -19.12
N MET A 312 9.30 -15.59 -19.98
CA MET A 312 10.56 -16.00 -20.60
C MET A 312 11.09 -14.94 -21.58
N GLU A 313 10.22 -14.38 -22.43
CA GLU A 313 10.59 -13.32 -23.36
C GLU A 313 11.06 -12.06 -22.61
N SER A 314 10.33 -11.67 -21.57
CA SER A 314 10.65 -10.49 -20.76
C SER A 314 11.99 -10.65 -20.02
N MET A 315 12.28 -11.85 -19.48
CA MET A 315 13.57 -12.12 -18.87
C MET A 315 14.71 -12.06 -19.89
N ALA A 316 14.53 -12.65 -21.08
CA ALA A 316 15.55 -12.62 -22.14
C ALA A 316 15.90 -11.18 -22.53
N ARG A 317 14.89 -10.32 -22.73
CA ARG A 317 15.03 -8.90 -23.07
C ARG A 317 15.77 -8.09 -22.00
N LEU A 318 15.60 -8.43 -20.73
CA LEU A 318 16.25 -7.73 -19.60
C LEU A 318 17.69 -8.21 -19.34
N THR A 319 18.09 -9.35 -19.90
CA THR A 319 19.44 -9.92 -19.74
C THR A 319 20.37 -9.68 -20.93
N SER A 320 19.83 -9.31 -22.09
CA SER A 320 20.57 -8.97 -23.31
C SER A 320 21.16 -7.56 -23.23
#